data_AF-A0A7C9DDC9-F1
#
_entry.id   AF-A0A7C9DDC9-F1
#
_cell.length_a   1.000
_cell.length_b   1.000
_cell.length_c   1.000
_cell.angle_alpha   90.00
_cell.angle_beta   90.00
_cell.angle_gamma   90.00
#
_symmetry.space_group_name_H-M   'P 1'
#
loop_
_entity.id
_entity.type
_entity.pdbx_description
1 polymer ?
#
loop_
_entity_poly.entity_id
_entity_poly.type
_entity_poly.pdbx_seq_one_letter_code
_entity_poly.pdbx_strand_id
1 'polypeptide(L)'
;MQESIVSMAIAGAIIGAAVGGWLSDRFGRRLTILLADFLFLAGSVFMATAPNPAALIVGRVFVGLGVGMASMTCPLYISETSPANIRGALVSTNGFLITGGQFLSYLINLAFTKVR
;
A
#
# COMPACT_ATOMS: atom_id res chain seq x y z
N MET A 1 -14.12 1.59 17.93
CA MET A 1 -12.97 0.66 17.78
C MET A 1 -12.56 0.48 16.31
N GLN A 2 -13.52 0.28 15.39
CA GLN A 2 -13.25 0.13 13.95
C GLN A 2 -12.63 1.39 13.31
N GLU A 3 -13.10 2.58 13.67
CA GLU A 3 -12.53 3.86 13.18
C GLU A 3 -11.07 4.06 13.59
N SER A 4 -10.70 3.63 14.81
CA SER A 4 -9.34 3.70 15.33
C SER A 4 -8.37 2.83 14.51
N ILE A 5 -8.85 1.66 14.05
CA ILE A 5 -8.07 0.70 13.26
C ILE A 5 -7.82 1.25 11.84
N VAL A 6 -8.83 1.91 11.24
CA VAL A 6 -8.71 2.50 9.90
C VAL A 6 -7.83 3.75 9.94
N SER A 7 -8.01 4.63 10.94
CA SER A 7 -7.24 5.86 11.09
C SER A 7 -5.74 5.60 11.26
N MET A 8 -5.37 4.57 12.03
CA MET A 8 -3.97 4.18 12.22
C MET A 8 -3.32 3.62 10.95
N ALA A 9 -4.08 2.92 10.09
CA ALA A 9 -3.58 2.47 8.80
C ALA A 9 -3.27 3.65 7.85
N ILE A 10 -4.13 4.67 7.86
CA ILE A 10 -3.94 5.90 7.05
C ILE A 10 -2.76 6.71 7.59
N ALA A 11 -2.65 6.86 8.92
CA ALA A 11 -1.50 7.52 9.54
C ALA A 11 -0.19 6.81 9.18
N GLY A 12 -0.16 5.48 9.25
CA GLY A 12 0.97 4.66 8.78
C GLY A 12 1.26 4.88 7.29
N ALA A 13 0.23 4.96 6.45
CA ALA A 13 0.39 5.21 5.01
C ALA A 13 0.96 6.59 4.69
N ILE A 14 0.56 7.65 5.42
CA ILE A 14 1.11 9.00 5.25
C ILE A 14 2.60 9.03 5.59
N ILE A 15 2.96 8.46 6.74
CA ILE A 15 4.36 8.38 7.16
C ILE A 15 5.16 7.52 6.17
N GLY A 16 4.57 6.42 5.71
CA GLY A 16 5.17 5.50 4.74
C GLY A 16 5.41 6.15 3.40
N ALA A 17 4.46 6.95 2.90
CA ALA A 17 4.63 7.70 1.67
C ALA A 17 5.78 8.73 1.78
N ALA A 18 5.86 9.46 2.89
CA ALA A 18 6.93 10.43 3.13
C ALA A 18 8.31 9.78 3.21
N VAL A 19 8.44 8.70 4.00
CA VAL A 19 9.69 7.95 4.16
C VAL A 19 10.05 7.22 2.86
N GLY A 20 9.07 6.66 2.17
CA GLY A 20 9.23 5.95 0.90
C GLY A 20 9.71 6.86 -0.23
N GLY A 21 9.20 8.09 -0.30
CA GLY A 21 9.71 9.11 -1.23
C GLY A 21 11.18 9.42 -0.98
N TRP A 22 11.53 9.75 0.27
CA TRP A 22 12.91 10.07 0.65
C TRP A 22 13.87 8.89 0.42
N LEU A 23 13.43 7.67 0.75
CA LEU A 23 14.23 6.46 0.57
C LEU A 23 14.38 6.08 -0.90
N SER A 24 13.34 6.30 -1.72
CA SER A 24 13.37 6.12 -3.18
C SER A 24 14.39 7.03 -3.85
N ASP A 25 14.46 8.28 -3.41
CA ASP A 25 15.38 9.27 -3.96
C ASP A 25 16.84 8.99 -3.55
N ARG A 26 17.07 8.40 -2.37
CA ARG A 26 18.42 8.20 -1.82
C ARG A 26 19.04 6.82 -2.05
N PHE A 27 18.25 5.75 -2.01
CA PHE A 27 18.73 4.35 -2.12
C PHE A 27 18.36 3.69 -3.45
N GLY A 28 17.59 4.36 -4.30
CA GLY A 28 17.17 3.87 -5.61
C GLY A 28 15.86 3.08 -5.56
N ARG A 29 15.04 3.27 -6.59
CA ARG A 29 13.64 2.83 -6.67
C ARG A 29 13.42 1.33 -6.45
N ARG A 30 14.30 0.48 -7.00
CA ARG A 30 14.16 -0.99 -6.90
C ARG A 30 14.31 -1.48 -5.46
N LEU A 31 15.22 -0.88 -4.69
CA LEU A 31 15.49 -1.27 -3.30
C LEU A 31 14.34 -0.82 -2.39
N THR A 32 13.77 0.35 -2.66
CA THR A 32 12.61 0.87 -1.92
C THR A 32 11.35 0.03 -2.12
N ILE A 33 11.10 -0.46 -3.34
CA ILE A 33 9.98 -1.38 -3.60
C ILE A 33 10.18 -2.70 -2.83
N LEU A 34 11.38 -3.27 -2.85
CA LEU A 34 11.72 -4.48 -2.10
C LEU A 34 11.56 -4.30 -0.59
N LEU A 35 12.01 -3.17 -0.04
CA LEU A 35 11.83 -2.85 1.38
C LEU A 35 10.36 -2.66 1.74
N ALA A 36 9.58 -2.00 0.88
CA ALA A 36 8.14 -1.81 1.08
C ALA A 36 7.40 -3.16 1.12
N ASP A 37 7.76 -4.08 0.20
CA ASP A 37 7.18 -5.42 0.12
C ASP A 37 7.55 -6.27 1.35
N PHE A 38 8.81 -6.18 1.81
CA PHE A 38 9.25 -6.84 3.04
C PHE A 38 8.52 -6.29 4.28
N LEU A 39 8.33 -4.96 4.36
CA LEU A 39 7.57 -4.34 5.45
C LEU A 39 6.10 -4.78 5.44
N PHE A 40 5.52 -4.88 4.25
CA PHE A 40 4.14 -5.34 4.07
C PHE A 40 3.99 -6.81 4.48
N LEU A 41 4.92 -7.67 4.07
CA LEU A 41 4.93 -9.08 4.44
C LEU A 41 5.08 -9.25 5.96
N ALA A 42 6.05 -8.56 6.56
CA ALA A 42 6.26 -8.59 8.01
C ALA A 42 5.02 -8.09 8.78
N GLY A 43 4.41 -6.99 8.33
CA GLY A 43 3.19 -6.45 8.92
C GLY A 43 1.98 -7.39 8.79
N SER A 44 1.84 -8.07 7.65
CA SER A 44 0.76 -9.03 7.39
C SER A 44 0.91 -10.29 8.25
N VAL A 45 2.13 -10.84 8.37
CA VAL A 45 2.43 -11.96 9.27
C VAL A 45 2.14 -11.57 10.73
N PHE A 46 2.54 -10.36 11.14
CA PHE A 46 2.26 -9.87 12.48
C PHE A 46 0.75 -9.74 12.76
N MET A 47 -0.02 -9.24 11.78
CA MET A 47 -1.49 -9.22 11.87
C MET A 47 -2.11 -10.62 11.93
N ALA A 48 -1.57 -11.60 11.20
CA ALA A 48 -2.08 -12.98 11.19
C ALA A 48 -1.91 -13.66 12.55
N THR A 49 -0.84 -13.34 13.27
CA THR A 49 -0.56 -13.88 14.61
C THR A 49 -1.15 -13.06 15.75
N ALA A 50 -1.84 -11.95 15.48
CA ALA A 50 -2.24 -10.98 16.50
C ALA A 50 -3.37 -11.52 17.40
N PRO A 51 -3.13 -11.74 18.70
CA PRO A 51 -4.16 -12.24 19.63
C PRO A 51 -5.01 -11.12 20.25
N ASN A 52 -4.57 -9.86 20.14
CA ASN A 52 -5.19 -8.70 20.78
C ASN A 52 -5.47 -7.58 19.76
N PRO A 53 -6.54 -6.78 19.95
CA PRO A 53 -6.89 -5.67 19.06
C PRO A 53 -5.80 -4.58 19.00
N ALA A 54 -5.01 -4.40 20.06
CA ALA A 54 -3.85 -3.50 20.05
C ALA A 54 -2.73 -3.99 19.12
N ALA A 55 -2.47 -5.31 19.06
CA ALA A 55 -1.48 -5.88 18.15
C ALA A 55 -1.93 -5.77 16.68
N LEU A 56 -3.24 -5.87 16.41
CA LEU A 56 -3.83 -5.58 15.10
C LEU A 56 -3.58 -4.13 14.66
N ILE A 57 -3.70 -3.16 15.57
CA ILE A 57 -3.43 -1.75 15.27
C ILE A 57 -1.95 -1.54 14.89
N VAL A 58 -1.02 -2.15 15.64
CA VAL A 58 0.41 -2.06 15.34
C VAL A 58 0.71 -2.68 13.98
N GLY A 59 0.17 -3.87 13.68
CA GLY A 59 0.32 -4.51 12.37
C GLY A 59 -0.23 -3.65 11.22
N ARG A 60 -1.35 -2.94 11.44
CA ARG A 60 -1.92 -2.00 10.46
C ARG A 60 -1.03 -0.80 10.18
N VAL A 61 -0.26 -0.32 11.16
CA VAL A 61 0.73 0.74 10.95
C VAL A 61 1.85 0.23 10.06
N PHE A 62 2.39 -0.97 10.32
CA PHE A 62 3.43 -1.57 9.48
C PHE A 62 2.97 -1.84 8.04
N VAL A 63 1.78 -2.41 7.88
CA VAL A 63 1.17 -2.62 6.57
C VAL A 63 0.92 -1.28 5.88
N GLY A 64 0.40 -0.28 6.59
CA GLY A 64 0.18 1.08 6.08
C GLY A 64 1.47 1.71 5.59
N LEU A 65 2.56 1.60 6.37
CA LEU A 65 3.88 2.07 5.98
C LEU A 65 4.34 1.44 4.65
N GLY A 66 4.25 0.11 4.52
CA GLY A 66 4.62 -0.61 3.30
C GLY A 66 3.77 -0.20 2.09
N VAL A 67 2.45 -0.12 2.25
CA VAL A 67 1.53 0.30 1.17
C VAL A 67 1.79 1.75 0.76
N GLY A 68 2.02 2.66 1.71
CA GLY A 68 2.31 4.06 1.45
C GLY A 68 3.60 4.24 0.66
N MET A 69 4.66 3.51 1.03
CA MET A 69 5.93 3.48 0.29
C MET A 69 5.72 2.96 -1.14
N ALA A 70 5.08 1.80 -1.30
CA ALA A 70 4.85 1.20 -2.60
C ALA A 70 3.98 2.09 -3.51
N SER A 71 2.95 2.73 -2.97
CA SER A 71 2.03 3.57 -3.73
C SER A 71 2.69 4.81 -4.34
N MET A 72 3.75 5.35 -3.73
CA MET A 72 4.52 6.44 -4.34
C MET A 72 5.61 5.91 -5.27
N THR A 73 6.35 4.89 -4.87
CA THR A 73 7.51 4.41 -5.64
C THR A 73 7.11 3.68 -6.93
N CYS A 74 6.00 2.92 -6.94
CA CYS A 74 5.55 2.16 -8.11
C CYS A 74 5.26 3.03 -9.35
N PRO A 75 4.37 4.05 -9.30
CA PRO A 75 4.09 4.88 -10.48
C PRO A 75 5.33 5.68 -10.92
N LEU A 76 6.17 6.12 -9.98
CA LEU A 76 7.43 6.80 -10.27
C LEU A 76 8.40 5.89 -11.04
N TYR A 77 8.60 4.66 -10.56
CA TYR A 77 9.45 3.66 -11.22
C TYR A 77 8.94 3.29 -12.62
N ILE A 78 7.64 3.11 -12.76
CA ILE A 78 7.00 2.90 -14.07
C ILE A 78 7.31 4.09 -14.96
N SER A 79 7.10 5.32 -14.49
CA SER A 79 7.32 6.51 -15.31
C SER A 79 8.76 6.65 -15.80
N GLU A 80 9.75 6.20 -15.02
CA GLU A 80 11.15 6.31 -15.41
C GLU A 80 11.64 5.20 -16.32
N THR A 81 11.11 4.00 -16.13
CA THR A 81 11.46 2.84 -16.98
C THR A 81 10.74 2.93 -18.33
N SER A 82 9.70 3.76 -18.43
CA SER A 82 8.85 3.87 -19.62
C SER A 82 9.45 4.80 -20.70
N PRO A 83 9.38 4.42 -21.99
CA PRO A 83 9.74 5.30 -23.09
C PRO A 83 8.81 6.52 -23.15
N ALA A 84 9.37 7.68 -23.51
CA ALA A 84 8.70 8.99 -23.42
C ALA A 84 7.33 9.07 -24.14
N ASN A 85 7.14 8.28 -25.19
CA ASN A 85 5.89 8.22 -25.96
C ASN A 85 4.71 7.63 -25.16
N ILE A 86 4.95 6.63 -24.30
CA ILE A 86 3.89 5.87 -23.62
C ILE A 86 3.86 6.07 -22.09
N ARG A 87 4.70 6.95 -21.54
CA ARG A 87 4.75 7.27 -20.09
C ARG A 87 3.37 7.56 -19.51
N GLY A 88 2.58 8.41 -20.17
CA GLY A 88 1.25 8.79 -19.71
C GLY A 88 0.29 7.60 -19.67
N ALA A 89 0.33 6.75 -20.70
CA ALA A 89 -0.53 5.56 -20.80
C ALA A 89 -0.18 4.49 -19.75
N LEU A 90 1.11 4.30 -19.44
CA LEU A 90 1.54 3.34 -18.44
C LEU A 90 1.21 3.79 -17.01
N VAL A 91 1.37 5.08 -16.71
CA VAL A 91 0.97 5.64 -15.42
C VAL A 91 -0.56 5.63 -15.24
N SER A 92 -1.33 5.96 -16.29
CA SER A 92 -2.79 5.90 -16.22
C SER A 92 -3.31 4.47 -16.07
N THR A 93 -2.65 3.49 -16.70
CA THR A 93 -2.96 2.06 -16.54
C THR A 93 -2.73 1.60 -15.10
N ASN A 94 -1.64 2.03 -14.46
CA ASN A 94 -1.40 1.73 -13.04
C ASN A 94 -2.50 2.32 -12.13
N GLY A 95 -2.90 3.57 -12.36
CA GLY A 95 -4.01 4.18 -11.62
C GLY A 95 -5.37 3.49 -11.87
N PHE A 96 -5.61 3.04 -13.10
CA PHE A 96 -6.78 2.27 -13.47
C PHE A 96 -6.82 0.90 -12.78
N LEU A 97 -5.69 0.19 -12.71
CA LEU A 97 -5.55 -1.09 -12.01
C LEU A 97 -5.81 -0.94 -10.51
N ILE A 98 -5.26 0.10 -9.86
CA ILE A 98 -5.50 0.36 -8.44
C ILE A 98 -6.99 0.62 -8.19
N THR A 99 -7.60 1.53 -8.97
CA THR A 99 -9.02 1.88 -8.83
C THR A 99 -9.93 0.69 -9.13
N GLY A 100 -9.61 -0.08 -10.18
CA GLY A 100 -10.32 -1.30 -10.55
C GLY A 100 -10.20 -2.39 -9.48
N GLY A 101 -9.03 -2.53 -8.86
CA GLY A 101 -8.81 -3.41 -7.71
C GLY A 101 -9.65 -3.01 -6.50
N GLN A 102 -9.70 -1.71 -6.18
CA GLN A 102 -10.54 -1.17 -5.11
C GLN A 102 -12.03 -1.46 -5.38
N PHE A 103 -12.48 -1.25 -6.63
CA PHE A 103 -13.84 -1.54 -7.07
C PHE A 103 -14.18 -3.03 -6.90
N LEU A 104 -13.31 -3.92 -7.38
CA LEU A 104 -13.51 -5.36 -7.26
C LEU A 104 -13.48 -5.80 -5.79
N SER A 105 -12.62 -5.21 -4.96
CA SER A 105 -12.60 -5.46 -3.52
C SER A 105 -13.92 -5.10 -2.85
N TYR A 106 -14.52 -3.97 -3.21
CA TYR A 106 -15.86 -3.61 -2.70
C TYR A 106 -16.95 -4.54 -3.20
N LEU A 107 -16.86 -5.01 -4.45
CA LEU A 107 -17.82 -5.93 -5.04
C LEU A 107 -17.76 -7.32 -4.38
N ILE A 108 -16.55 -7.82 -4.11
CA ILE A 108 -16.34 -9.05 -3.32
C ILE A 108 -16.82 -8.85 -1.89
N ASN A 109 -16.50 -7.72 -1.26
CA ASN A 109 -16.97 -7.43 0.10
C ASN A 109 -18.49 -7.41 0.17
N LEU A 110 -19.17 -6.85 -0.83
CA LEU A 110 -20.62 -6.86 -0.94
C LEU A 110 -21.16 -8.29 -1.13
N ALA A 111 -20.51 -9.12 -1.96
CA ALA A 111 -20.92 -10.50 -2.18
C ALA A 111 -20.77 -11.39 -0.92
N PHE A 112 -19.75 -11.14 -0.10
CA PHE A 112 -19.50 -11.88 1.15
C PHE A 112 -20.22 -11.28 2.37
N THR A 113 -20.60 -10.00 2.32
CA THR A 113 -21.43 -9.38 3.35
C THR A 113 -22.85 -9.90 3.19
N LYS A 114 -23.12 -11.03 3.84
CA LYS A 114 -24.48 -11.53 4.06
C LYS A 114 -25.29 -10.43 4.70
N VAL A 115 -26.21 -9.86 3.91
CA VAL A 115 -27.37 -9.12 4.40
C VAL A 115 -28.04 -9.98 5.46
N ARG A 116 -27.92 -9.56 6.72
CA ARG A 116 -28.73 -10.00 7.84
C ARG A 116 -29.12 -8.76 8.63
#